data_AF-A0A170VPJ3-F1
#
_entry.id   AF-A0A170VPJ3-F1
#
_cell.length_a   1.000
_cell.length_b   1.000
_cell.length_c   1.000
_cell.angle_alpha   90.00
_cell.angle_beta   90.00
_cell.angle_gamma   90.00
#
_symmetry.space_group_name_H-M   'P 1'
#
loop_
_entity.id
_entity.type
_entity.pdbx_description
1 polymer ?
#
loop_
_entity_poly.entity_id
_entity_poly.type
_entity_poly.pdbx_seq_one_letter_code
_entity_poly.pdbx_strand_id
1 'polypeptide(L)'
;INMKSTYHDEGNEEEEEPKHVNAMQKKSNILPLWGNERTMNLNPLILTNIQSSHYFKVNLYELKTYHEVIDEIYYKVAHLEPWEKGSRKTAGQTGMCGGVRGVGAGGIVSTAYCLLYKLFTLKLTRKQLNGLITHPDSPYIRALGFMYIRYTQPPPDLWDWYDEYLDDNEELDVKAGG
;
A
#
# COMPACT_ATOMS: atom_id res chain seq x y z
N ILE A 1 69.32 29.89 14.41
CA ILE A 1 69.26 28.44 14.70
C ILE A 1 67.83 27.99 14.48
N ASN A 2 67.72 26.98 13.64
CA ASN A 2 66.53 26.33 13.13
C ASN A 2 65.89 25.45 14.20
N MET A 3 64.56 25.37 14.28
CA MET A 3 63.86 24.08 14.20
C MET A 3 62.35 24.30 14.12
N LYS A 4 61.81 23.90 12.95
CA LYS A 4 60.40 23.61 12.70
C LYS A 4 59.92 22.48 13.61
N SER A 5 58.65 22.53 14.00
CA SER A 5 57.85 21.32 14.13
C SER A 5 56.47 21.61 13.56
N THR A 6 56.31 21.15 12.32
CA THR A 6 55.04 21.00 11.61
C THR A 6 54.41 19.73 12.15
N TYR A 7 53.23 19.82 12.78
CA TYR A 7 52.35 18.65 12.91
C TYR A 7 51.31 18.76 11.81
N HIS A 8 51.45 17.86 10.83
CA HIS A 8 50.40 17.51 9.88
C HIS A 8 49.36 16.70 10.62
N ASP A 9 48.13 17.18 10.66
CA ASP A 9 46.96 16.38 11.00
C ASP A 9 46.30 16.00 9.68
N GLU A 10 46.60 14.79 9.21
CA GLU A 10 46.03 14.20 8.00
C GLU A 10 44.75 13.46 8.36
N GLY A 11 43.63 13.93 7.79
CA GLY A 11 42.56 13.09 7.25
C GLY A 11 41.68 12.33 8.24
N ASN A 12 40.43 12.79 8.37
CA ASN A 12 39.30 12.07 7.76
C ASN A 12 38.09 13.03 7.71
N GLU A 13 38.09 13.96 6.75
CA GLU A 13 36.82 14.53 6.31
C GLU A 13 36.13 13.42 5.52
N GLU A 14 35.31 12.63 6.21
CA GLU A 14 34.27 11.87 5.53
C GLU A 14 33.43 12.92 4.80
N GLU A 15 33.68 13.08 3.50
CA GLU A 15 32.76 13.74 2.60
C GLU A 15 31.42 13.04 2.81
N GLU A 16 30.53 13.64 3.61
CA GLU A 16 29.12 13.27 3.61
C GLU A 16 28.69 13.43 2.14
N GLU A 17 28.65 12.31 1.43
CA GLU A 17 27.97 12.19 0.14
C GLU A 17 26.67 12.98 0.30
N PRO A 18 26.42 13.99 -0.54
CA PRO A 18 25.21 14.76 -0.42
C PRO A 18 24.08 13.76 -0.53
N LYS A 19 23.38 13.50 0.59
CA LYS A 19 22.21 12.64 0.64
C LYS A 19 21.43 12.99 -0.60
N HIS A 20 21.26 12.01 -1.48
CA HIS A 20 20.61 12.17 -2.77
C HIS A 20 19.21 12.70 -2.44
N VAL A 21 19.10 14.02 -2.33
CA VAL A 21 17.86 14.74 -2.15
C VAL A 21 17.26 14.64 -3.53
N ASN A 22 16.67 13.47 -3.77
CA ASN A 22 15.99 13.17 -5.01
C ASN A 22 15.13 14.39 -5.26
N ALA A 23 15.41 15.02 -6.39
CA ALA A 23 14.70 16.17 -6.90
C ALA A 23 13.27 15.70 -7.19
N MET A 24 12.48 15.51 -6.13
CA MET A 24 11.04 15.44 -6.16
C MET A 24 10.60 16.85 -6.50
N GLN A 25 10.83 17.24 -7.75
CA GLN A 25 10.27 18.41 -8.40
C GLN A 25 8.85 18.53 -7.90
N LYS A 26 8.53 19.59 -7.14
CA LYS A 26 7.28 19.78 -6.36
C LYS A 26 6.07 19.13 -7.06
N LYS A 27 5.86 17.82 -6.83
CA LYS A 27 4.83 17.07 -7.53
C LYS A 27 3.49 17.57 -6.98
N SER A 28 2.50 17.74 -7.85
CA SER A 28 1.18 18.23 -7.46
C SER A 28 0.62 17.42 -6.28
N ASN A 29 -0.09 18.09 -5.36
CA ASN A 29 -0.77 17.40 -4.26
C ASN A 29 -1.95 16.53 -4.74
N ILE A 30 -2.40 16.73 -5.98
CA ILE A 30 -3.38 15.88 -6.64
C ILE A 30 -2.63 14.72 -7.29
N LEU A 31 -3.06 13.48 -7.00
CA LEU A 31 -2.50 12.29 -7.62
C LEU A 31 -3.03 12.10 -9.04
N PRO A 32 -2.17 11.75 -10.02
CA PRO A 32 -2.67 11.21 -11.28
C PRO A 32 -3.39 9.88 -11.03
N LEU A 33 -4.35 9.56 -11.90
CA LEU A 33 -5.06 8.29 -11.88
C LEU A 33 -4.79 7.54 -13.19
N TRP A 34 -4.26 6.33 -13.06
CA TRP A 34 -4.00 5.42 -14.15
C TRP A 34 -5.10 4.35 -14.22
N GLY A 35 -5.64 4.13 -15.42
CA GLY A 35 -6.68 3.14 -15.66
C GLY A 35 -8.09 3.64 -15.37
N ASN A 36 -8.93 2.81 -14.77
CA ASN A 36 -10.37 3.04 -14.69
C ASN A 36 -10.79 3.79 -13.43
N GLU A 37 -11.36 4.99 -13.61
CA GLU A 37 -11.77 5.89 -12.54
C GLU A 37 -12.98 5.41 -11.71
N ARG A 38 -13.71 4.41 -12.20
CA ARG A 38 -14.88 3.85 -11.51
C ARG A 38 -14.56 2.57 -10.77
N THR A 39 -13.60 1.80 -11.27
CA THR A 39 -13.33 0.45 -10.75
C THR A 39 -12.02 0.33 -10.00
N MET A 40 -11.17 1.37 -9.98
CA MET A 40 -9.82 1.31 -9.40
C MET A 40 -8.96 0.18 -10.01
N ASN A 41 -9.27 -0.25 -11.25
CA ASN A 41 -8.66 -1.41 -11.90
C ASN A 41 -8.83 -2.74 -11.13
N LEU A 42 -9.81 -2.83 -10.24
CA LEU A 42 -10.13 -4.07 -9.53
C LEU A 42 -10.81 -5.08 -10.46
N ASN A 43 -10.60 -6.36 -10.16
CA ASN A 43 -11.36 -7.44 -10.80
C ASN A 43 -12.87 -7.21 -10.57
N PRO A 44 -13.73 -7.33 -11.61
CA PRO A 44 -15.16 -7.09 -11.48
C PRO A 44 -15.85 -7.90 -10.38
N LEU A 45 -15.40 -9.14 -10.13
CA LEU A 45 -15.96 -9.98 -9.08
C LEU A 45 -15.60 -9.44 -7.69
N ILE A 46 -14.36 -9.01 -7.47
CA ILE A 46 -13.97 -8.36 -6.21
C ILE A 46 -14.82 -7.09 -6.02
N LEU A 47 -14.84 -6.22 -7.04
CA LEU A 47 -15.55 -4.95 -6.96
C LEU A 47 -17.04 -5.15 -6.64
N THR A 48 -17.68 -6.13 -7.27
CA THR A 48 -19.09 -6.49 -7.00
C THR A 48 -19.26 -6.95 -5.55
N ASN A 49 -18.36 -7.76 -5.00
CA ASN A 49 -18.43 -8.20 -3.61
C ASN A 49 -18.15 -7.05 -2.63
N ILE A 50 -17.20 -6.16 -2.90
CA ILE A 50 -16.99 -4.93 -2.11
C ILE A 50 -18.28 -4.11 -2.08
N GLN A 51 -18.79 -3.73 -3.25
CA GLN A 51 -19.94 -2.85 -3.39
C GLN A 51 -21.23 -3.46 -2.86
N SER A 52 -21.33 -4.79 -2.75
CA SER A 52 -22.49 -5.49 -2.18
C SER A 52 -22.36 -5.78 -0.68
N SER A 53 -21.15 -5.80 -0.13
CA SER A 53 -20.88 -6.15 1.27
C SER A 53 -21.56 -5.20 2.27
N HIS A 54 -22.02 -5.76 3.39
CA HIS A 54 -22.56 -4.97 4.49
C HIS A 54 -21.50 -4.04 5.08
N TYR A 55 -20.28 -4.57 5.27
CA TYR A 55 -19.15 -3.82 5.80
C TYR A 55 -18.87 -2.54 5.01
N PHE A 56 -18.80 -2.61 3.67
CA PHE A 56 -18.58 -1.42 2.87
C PHE A 56 -19.79 -0.47 2.84
N LYS A 57 -21.01 -1.00 2.70
CA LYS A 57 -22.23 -0.17 2.55
C LYS A 57 -22.68 0.52 3.82
N VAL A 58 -22.46 -0.10 4.97
CA VAL A 58 -23.01 0.34 6.24
C VAL A 58 -21.89 0.84 7.13
N ASN A 59 -20.96 -0.03 7.54
CA ASN A 59 -19.89 0.33 8.47
C ASN A 59 -18.95 1.40 7.88
N LEU A 60 -18.39 1.16 6.71
CA LEU A 60 -17.47 2.10 6.07
C LEU A 60 -18.17 3.31 5.46
N TYR A 61 -19.50 3.32 5.38
CA TYR A 61 -20.23 4.52 4.93
C TYR A 61 -20.07 5.65 5.95
N GLU A 62 -20.04 5.34 7.24
CA GLU A 62 -19.94 6.33 8.32
C GLU A 62 -18.57 7.01 8.37
N LEU A 63 -17.50 6.31 8.00
CA LEU A 63 -16.14 6.87 7.98
C LEU A 63 -16.01 7.87 6.82
N LYS A 64 -15.82 9.16 7.11
CA LYS A 64 -15.77 10.22 6.09
C LYS A 64 -14.37 10.79 5.90
N THR A 65 -13.49 10.59 6.86
CA THR A 65 -12.16 11.18 6.87
C THR A 65 -11.08 10.14 6.64
N TYR A 66 -9.92 10.61 6.18
CA TYR A 66 -8.73 9.80 5.99
C TYR A 66 -8.26 9.12 7.29
N HIS A 67 -8.29 9.86 8.42
CA HIS A 67 -7.83 9.35 9.71
C HIS A 67 -8.74 8.24 10.25
N GLU A 68 -10.06 8.40 10.14
CA GLU A 68 -11.00 7.34 10.52
C GLU A 68 -10.77 6.04 9.74
N VAL A 69 -10.41 6.14 8.45
CA VAL A 69 -10.10 4.95 7.65
C VAL A 69 -8.76 4.34 8.07
N ILE A 70 -7.77 5.13 8.45
CA ILE A 70 -6.51 4.62 9.02
C ILE A 70 -6.76 3.84 10.30
N ASP A 71 -7.54 4.41 11.22
CA ASP A 71 -7.86 3.74 12.48
C ASP A 71 -8.55 2.40 12.21
N GLU A 72 -9.52 2.36 11.28
CA GLU A 72 -10.18 1.11 10.92
C GLU A 72 -9.22 0.10 10.27
N ILE A 73 -8.22 0.55 9.49
CA ILE A 73 -7.16 -0.33 8.97
C ILE A 73 -6.35 -0.92 10.12
N TYR A 74 -5.90 -0.09 11.06
CA TYR A 74 -5.12 -0.50 12.22
C TYR A 74 -5.85 -1.57 13.06
N TYR A 75 -7.15 -1.38 13.31
CA TYR A 75 -7.92 -2.27 14.18
C TYR A 75 -8.49 -3.51 13.49
N LYS A 76 -8.73 -3.49 12.17
CA LYS A 76 -9.49 -4.56 11.49
C LYS A 76 -8.72 -5.34 10.45
N VAL A 77 -7.61 -4.83 9.93
CA VAL A 77 -6.87 -5.53 8.88
C VAL A 77 -5.85 -6.47 9.51
N ALA A 78 -5.98 -7.77 9.18
CA ALA A 78 -5.07 -8.81 9.63
C ALA A 78 -4.43 -9.61 8.47
N HIS A 79 -4.88 -9.39 7.23
CA HIS A 79 -4.29 -10.01 6.04
C HIS A 79 -4.56 -9.16 4.79
N LEU A 80 -3.88 -9.44 3.68
CA LEU A 80 -3.99 -8.67 2.44
C LEU A 80 -4.67 -9.39 1.27
N GLU A 81 -5.00 -10.69 1.40
CA GLU A 81 -5.74 -11.41 0.36
C GLU A 81 -7.17 -10.85 0.13
N PRO A 82 -7.73 -10.98 -1.08
CA PRO A 82 -9.05 -10.45 -1.42
C PRO A 82 -10.24 -11.18 -0.77
N TRP A 83 -10.03 -12.40 -0.26
CA TRP A 83 -11.09 -13.21 0.33
C TRP A 83 -10.78 -13.54 1.78
N GLU A 84 -11.80 -13.53 2.62
CA GLU A 84 -11.71 -14.01 4.00
C GLU A 84 -11.39 -15.51 4.05
N LYS A 85 -10.72 -15.94 5.12
CA LYS A 85 -10.27 -17.33 5.32
C LYS A 85 -11.44 -18.31 5.16
N GLY A 86 -11.24 -19.34 4.36
CA GLY A 86 -12.23 -20.40 4.14
C GLY A 86 -13.50 -19.97 3.40
N SER A 87 -13.63 -18.70 3.00
CA SER A 87 -14.81 -18.20 2.29
C SER A 87 -14.77 -18.44 0.78
N ARG A 88 -13.60 -18.80 0.25
CA ARG A 88 -13.41 -19.05 -1.18
C ARG A 88 -14.36 -20.16 -1.63
N LYS A 89 -15.24 -19.89 -2.60
CA LYS A 89 -16.16 -20.90 -3.16
C LYS A 89 -15.42 -21.78 -4.17
N THR A 90 -14.49 -22.57 -3.68
CA THR A 90 -13.68 -23.52 -4.47
C THR A 90 -14.42 -24.82 -4.78
N ALA A 91 -15.62 -25.01 -4.24
CA ALA A 91 -16.48 -26.16 -4.53
C ALA A 91 -16.75 -26.25 -6.04
N GLY A 92 -16.25 -27.33 -6.67
CA GLY A 92 -16.36 -27.57 -8.12
C GLY A 92 -15.14 -27.13 -8.95
N GLN A 93 -14.13 -26.49 -8.35
CA GLN A 93 -12.84 -26.16 -8.98
C GLN A 93 -11.77 -27.21 -8.64
N THR A 94 -12.05 -28.50 -8.88
CA THR A 94 -11.10 -29.60 -8.67
C THR A 94 -10.34 -29.90 -9.97
N GLY A 95 -9.03 -29.63 -9.99
CA GLY A 95 -8.13 -29.93 -11.11
C GLY A 95 -6.77 -29.25 -10.95
N MET A 96 -5.78 -29.60 -11.77
CA MET A 96 -4.41 -29.04 -11.73
C MET A 96 -4.33 -27.51 -11.82
N CYS A 97 -5.39 -26.85 -12.30
CA CYS A 97 -5.49 -25.39 -12.42
C CYS A 97 -6.45 -24.75 -11.39
N GLY A 98 -6.94 -25.50 -10.40
CA GLY A 98 -7.88 -25.02 -9.38
C GLY A 98 -7.22 -24.15 -8.30
N GLY A 99 -5.95 -24.44 -7.99
CA GLY A 99 -5.17 -23.70 -6.98
C GLY A 99 -4.63 -22.33 -7.44
N VAL A 100 -4.58 -22.08 -8.76
CA VAL A 100 -3.95 -20.89 -9.37
C VAL A 100 -4.93 -19.77 -9.75
N ARG A 101 -6.22 -19.89 -9.40
CA ARG A 101 -7.26 -18.91 -9.74
C ARG A 101 -7.65 -18.08 -8.52
N GLY A 102 -6.72 -17.23 -8.05
CA GLY A 102 -6.84 -16.49 -6.78
C GLY A 102 -8.16 -15.74 -6.57
N VAL A 103 -8.72 -15.14 -7.63
CA VAL A 103 -9.99 -14.37 -7.60
C VAL A 103 -11.18 -15.09 -8.24
N GLY A 104 -10.97 -16.13 -9.05
CA GLY A 104 -12.02 -16.72 -9.88
C GLY A 104 -13.09 -17.52 -9.14
N ALA A 105 -12.79 -17.98 -7.92
CA ALA A 105 -13.73 -18.74 -7.10
C ALA A 105 -14.79 -17.85 -6.41
N GLY A 106 -14.49 -16.56 -6.20
CA GLY A 106 -15.29 -15.70 -5.32
C GLY A 106 -15.24 -16.12 -3.85
N GLY A 107 -15.81 -15.32 -2.98
CA GLY A 107 -15.84 -15.56 -1.53
C GLY A 107 -16.42 -14.37 -0.79
N ILE A 108 -16.31 -14.37 0.54
CA ILE A 108 -16.56 -13.17 1.34
C ILE A 108 -15.36 -12.26 1.12
N VAL A 109 -15.60 -11.02 0.67
CA VAL A 109 -14.53 -10.07 0.42
C VAL A 109 -13.87 -9.64 1.73
N SER A 110 -12.56 -9.46 1.69
CA SER A 110 -11.79 -9.11 2.87
C SER A 110 -11.94 -7.66 3.30
N THR A 111 -11.74 -7.42 4.59
CA THR A 111 -11.67 -6.07 5.17
C THR A 111 -10.63 -5.20 4.46
N ALA A 112 -9.46 -5.75 4.14
CA ALA A 112 -8.38 -5.03 3.44
C ALA A 112 -8.84 -4.48 2.09
N TYR A 113 -9.49 -5.30 1.25
CA TYR A 113 -9.96 -4.86 -0.07
C TYR A 113 -11.13 -3.88 0.02
N CYS A 114 -12.01 -4.03 1.02
CA CYS A 114 -13.05 -3.03 1.31
C CYS A 114 -12.46 -1.66 1.68
N LEU A 115 -11.45 -1.64 2.56
CA LEU A 115 -10.78 -0.40 3.01
C LEU A 115 -9.92 0.21 1.90
N LEU A 116 -9.24 -0.61 1.09
CA LEU A 116 -8.50 -0.16 -0.10
C LEU A 116 -9.41 0.60 -1.07
N TYR A 117 -10.58 0.04 -1.40
CA TYR A 117 -11.53 0.72 -2.26
C TYR A 117 -12.18 1.93 -1.56
N LYS A 118 -12.37 1.88 -0.24
CA LYS A 118 -12.84 3.04 0.54
C LYS A 118 -11.87 4.22 0.41
N LEU A 119 -10.56 4.01 0.58
CA LEU A 119 -9.53 5.03 0.37
C LEU A 119 -9.63 5.64 -1.03
N PHE A 120 -9.86 4.82 -2.06
CA PHE A 120 -10.06 5.29 -3.43
C PHE A 120 -11.29 6.18 -3.59
N THR A 121 -12.42 5.83 -2.98
CA THR A 121 -13.63 6.68 -3.04
C THR A 121 -13.46 8.03 -2.34
N LEU A 122 -12.54 8.14 -1.37
CA LEU A 122 -12.19 9.41 -0.72
C LEU A 122 -11.28 10.31 -1.57
N LYS A 123 -10.75 9.80 -2.70
CA LYS A 123 -9.83 10.51 -3.61
C LYS A 123 -8.62 11.10 -2.87
N LEU A 124 -7.74 10.20 -2.41
CA LEU A 124 -6.55 10.60 -1.66
C LEU A 124 -5.71 11.66 -2.38
N THR A 125 -5.16 12.57 -1.59
CA THR A 125 -4.08 13.47 -2.01
C THR A 125 -2.72 12.78 -1.93
N ARG A 126 -1.71 13.35 -2.59
CA ARG A 126 -0.32 12.87 -2.51
C ARG A 126 0.19 12.84 -1.09
N LYS A 127 -0.12 13.87 -0.28
CA LYS A 127 0.26 13.93 1.13
C LYS A 127 -0.36 12.79 1.95
N GLN A 128 -1.63 12.47 1.72
CA GLN A 128 -2.30 11.36 2.39
C GLN A 128 -1.71 10.02 1.96
N LEU A 129 -1.43 9.82 0.67
CA LEU A 129 -0.80 8.59 0.22
C LEU A 129 0.62 8.41 0.79
N ASN A 130 1.42 9.49 0.83
CA ASN A 130 2.70 9.48 1.54
C ASN A 130 2.52 9.11 3.01
N GLY A 131 1.52 9.69 3.69
CA GLY A 131 1.23 9.36 5.09
C GLY A 131 0.80 7.91 5.33
N LEU A 132 0.24 7.21 4.34
CA LEU A 132 -0.02 5.77 4.45
C LEU A 132 1.27 4.96 4.35
N ILE A 133 2.09 5.22 3.33
CA ILE A 133 3.29 4.41 3.06
C ILE A 133 4.44 4.67 4.05
N THR A 134 4.43 5.80 4.76
CA THR A 134 5.39 6.08 5.85
C THR A 134 4.81 5.82 7.25
N HIS A 135 3.63 5.22 7.36
CA HIS A 135 2.96 5.10 8.65
C HIS A 135 3.72 4.15 9.60
N PRO A 136 4.11 4.61 10.80
CA PRO A 136 4.93 3.81 11.71
C PRO A 136 4.12 2.75 12.47
N ASP A 137 2.83 2.98 12.69
CA ASP A 137 2.07 2.17 13.66
C ASP A 137 1.67 0.77 13.17
N SER A 138 1.63 0.52 11.85
CA SER A 138 1.23 -0.80 11.34
C SER A 138 1.72 -1.04 9.91
N PRO A 139 2.27 -2.24 9.63
CA PRO A 139 2.71 -2.62 8.28
C PRO A 139 1.51 -2.81 7.34
N TYR A 140 0.31 -3.11 7.87
CA TYR A 140 -0.91 -3.19 7.06
C TYR A 140 -1.34 -1.82 6.53
N ILE A 141 -1.13 -0.73 7.28
CA ILE A 141 -1.41 0.62 6.79
C ILE A 141 -0.49 0.94 5.61
N ARG A 142 0.82 0.67 5.75
CA ARG A 142 1.80 0.86 4.68
C ARG A 142 1.48 0.00 3.47
N ALA A 143 1.19 -1.29 3.67
CA ALA A 143 0.86 -2.22 2.61
C ALA A 143 -0.40 -1.81 1.82
N LEU A 144 -1.45 -1.31 2.48
CA LEU A 144 -2.62 -0.78 1.77
C LEU A 144 -2.26 0.48 0.96
N GLY A 145 -1.35 1.32 1.45
CA GLY A 145 -0.78 2.44 0.69
C GLY A 145 -0.07 1.97 -0.60
N PHE A 146 0.77 0.94 -0.49
CA PHE A 146 1.45 0.35 -1.65
C PHE A 146 0.48 -0.34 -2.63
N MET A 147 -0.53 -1.05 -2.12
CA MET A 147 -1.60 -1.59 -2.97
C MET A 147 -2.32 -0.46 -3.71
N TYR A 148 -2.65 0.64 -3.03
CA TYR A 148 -3.25 1.81 -3.65
C TYR A 148 -2.38 2.36 -4.78
N ILE A 149 -1.07 2.49 -4.55
CA ILE A 149 -0.10 2.90 -5.58
C ILE A 149 -0.16 1.96 -6.77
N ARG A 150 -0.06 0.65 -6.52
CA ARG A 150 -0.07 -0.38 -7.55
C ARG A 150 -1.31 -0.34 -8.44
N TYR A 151 -2.47 -0.04 -7.86
CA TYR A 151 -3.74 -0.02 -8.57
C TYR A 151 -4.04 1.30 -9.28
N THR A 152 -3.46 2.43 -8.85
CA THR A 152 -3.92 3.75 -9.29
C THR A 152 -2.84 4.62 -9.92
N GLN A 153 -1.55 4.38 -9.67
CA GLN A 153 -0.49 5.26 -10.14
C GLN A 153 0.08 4.81 -11.50
N PRO A 154 0.57 5.76 -12.34
CA PRO A 154 1.16 5.44 -13.63
C PRO A 154 2.34 4.45 -13.51
N PRO A 155 2.45 3.43 -14.37
CA PRO A 155 3.54 2.46 -14.33
C PRO A 155 4.96 3.08 -14.31
N PRO A 156 5.26 4.16 -15.06
CA PRO A 156 6.59 4.78 -15.03
C PRO A 156 6.96 5.38 -13.67
N ASP A 157 5.97 5.77 -12.87
CA ASP A 157 6.19 6.42 -11.58
C ASP A 157 6.36 5.40 -10.44
N LEU A 158 6.11 4.10 -10.67
CA LEU A 158 6.07 3.11 -9.60
C LEU A 158 7.41 3.00 -8.87
N TRP A 159 8.54 3.04 -9.58
CA TRP A 159 9.85 2.92 -8.94
C TRP A 159 10.09 4.01 -7.89
N ASP A 160 9.78 5.26 -8.22
CA ASP A 160 9.86 6.41 -7.30
C ASP A 160 9.07 6.21 -6.00
N TRP A 161 8.01 5.40 -6.03
CA TRP A 161 7.20 5.12 -4.86
C TRP A 161 7.74 3.97 -4.00
N TYR A 162 8.41 2.98 -4.60
CA TYR A 162 8.83 1.76 -3.93
C TYR A 162 10.28 1.75 -3.46
N ASP A 163 11.17 2.46 -4.16
CA ASP A 163 12.63 2.36 -4.00
C ASP A 163 13.10 2.42 -2.53
N GLU A 164 12.62 3.40 -1.77
CA GLU A 164 12.99 3.61 -0.36
C GLU A 164 12.45 2.54 0.61
N TYR A 165 11.53 1.68 0.17
CA TYR A 165 10.79 0.73 1.02
C TYR A 165 11.02 -0.74 0.64
N LEU A 166 11.90 -1.02 -0.32
CA LEU A 166 12.21 -2.40 -0.72
C LEU A 166 12.89 -3.19 0.41
N ASP A 167 13.57 -2.49 1.32
CA ASP A 167 14.27 -3.06 2.48
C ASP A 167 13.47 -2.93 3.79
N ASP A 168 12.15 -2.71 3.73
CA ASP A 168 11.28 -2.76 4.91
C ASP A 168 11.24 -4.19 5.47
N ASN A 169 11.80 -4.36 6.66
CA ASN A 169 11.95 -5.67 7.31
C ASN A 169 10.74 -6.07 8.16
N GLU A 170 9.70 -5.22 8.27
CA GLU A 170 8.54 -5.54 9.09
C GLU A 170 7.70 -6.66 8.45
N GLU A 171 7.45 -7.73 9.22
CA GLU A 171 6.66 -8.85 8.77
C GLU A 171 5.16 -8.52 8.76
N LEU A 172 4.45 -9.05 7.76
CA LEU A 172 3.00 -8.97 7.69
C LEU A 172 2.43 -10.23 7.04
N ASP A 173 1.22 -10.63 7.45
CA ASP A 173 0.53 -11.77 6.84
C ASP A 173 -0.20 -11.34 5.56
N VAL A 174 0.13 -11.96 4.44
CA VAL A 174 -0.58 -11.74 3.19
C VAL A 174 -1.83 -12.63 3.12
N LYS A 175 -1.77 -13.84 3.67
CA LYS A 175 -2.79 -14.87 3.49
C LYS A 175 -3.87 -14.75 4.54
N ALA A 176 -5.10 -15.07 4.15
CA ALA A 176 -6.16 -15.20 5.13
C ALA A 176 -5.95 -16.50 5.93
N GLY A 177 -5.14 -16.43 7.01
CA GLY A 177 -5.08 -17.49 8.02
C GLY A 177 -3.74 -18.09 8.41
N GLY A 178 -2.61 -17.41 8.19
CA GLY A 178 -1.26 -17.94 8.42
C GLY A 178 -0.75 -18.83 7.30
#